data_AF-A0A7X7ULA2-F1
#
_entry.id   AF-A0A7X7ULA2-F1
#
_cell.length_a   1.000
_cell.length_b   1.000
_cell.length_c   1.000
_cell.angle_alpha   90.00
_cell.angle_beta   90.00
_cell.angle_gamma   90.00
#
_symmetry.space_group_name_H-M   'P 1'
#
loop_
_entity.id
_entity.type
_entity.pdbx_description
1 polymer ?
#
loop_
_entity_poly.entity_id
_entity_poly.type
_entity_poly.pdbx_seq_one_letter_code
_entity_poly.pdbx_strand_id
1 'polypeptide(L)'
;MAQYIKRTQIRFTPDPSVVVTRFYNPGDKIRAGSILQKISDMPDTAAALAIQQVIREFSSRHQNLGKEFVRHFEQAAMVSALETGGFSEEKKMLAGAYFTAEHSVMSVAVYNPSIIIHPDQSGLEAGFLRIIISLRATGSFHKSSIIFREAVADPNFNIYLSREEKVLAEPFVERRDILAKERFIKILKSMGLDSGFLDELEVQLPESILPGQAIEILKNLGNSRRLTKAEADALESGIWLAESYAQLTFGADTNLTTRVIFPLSPFDHDGFEDPRFVRFTDDSGEVTYYATTHSNNGKSFIPRLIETKDFIHFNIRPLRGKNMLNRGMALFPRKINGKYAMLGRLDGINNYVLFSDTLDDWDEGQIVQTPVYPWEFQQIGNSGSPIETEHGWLVITHGVGVMRRYCLSAILLDRNDPTRLIGHLSEPLLYPHPDEMNGYMPNVVYSCGAVIHRDQLILPFSVGDTYSSIAIAPLDEIFHRILSKDTSQKIISKEEEEKTGRILLVEDDLIQQKIVASILRSNGYEVEIAADGIVALIKLSSGPFDMILSDINMPNFDGLQLLEYLRQNKIEIPVLFLTSVKLEEIEKTVKQYGARDVLNKPVNRELLLKRIREIIV
;
A
#
# COMPACT_ATOMS: atom_id res chain seq x y z
N MET A 1 -8.56 19.25 7.18
CA MET A 1 -7.39 18.99 6.28
C MET A 1 -6.16 19.48 7.00
N ALA A 2 -5.21 18.60 7.25
CA ALA A 2 -3.94 18.92 7.87
C ALA A 2 -3.13 19.89 6.98
N GLN A 3 -3.23 21.20 7.24
CA GLN A 3 -2.49 22.24 6.48
C GLN A 3 -0.96 22.13 6.62
N TYR A 4 -0.47 21.26 7.52
CA TYR A 4 0.95 21.11 7.86
C TYR A 4 1.69 20.03 7.05
N ILE A 5 1.01 19.28 6.18
CA ILE A 5 1.65 18.22 5.38
C ILE A 5 2.02 18.75 3.99
N LYS A 6 3.29 18.63 3.63
CA LYS A 6 3.83 19.06 2.34
C LYS A 6 3.96 17.86 1.39
N ARG A 7 3.15 17.84 0.32
CA ARG A 7 3.39 16.93 -0.83
C ARG A 7 4.58 17.42 -1.64
N THR A 8 5.48 16.52 -1.98
CA THR A 8 6.60 16.79 -2.89
C THR A 8 6.14 16.73 -4.35
N GLN A 9 7.00 17.18 -5.27
CA GLN A 9 6.76 17.03 -6.72
C GLN A 9 7.25 15.67 -7.27
N ILE A 10 7.81 14.82 -6.41
CA ILE A 10 8.33 13.51 -6.81
C ILE A 10 7.16 12.62 -7.20
N ARG A 11 7.29 11.92 -8.34
CA ARG A 11 6.34 10.93 -8.81
C ARG A 11 7.06 9.68 -9.29
N PHE A 12 6.62 8.52 -8.82
CA PHE A 12 7.01 7.21 -9.34
C PHE A 12 5.87 6.71 -10.23
N THR A 13 6.03 6.84 -11.55
CA THR A 13 4.98 6.54 -12.52
C THR A 13 5.22 5.21 -13.25
N PRO A 14 4.18 4.59 -13.82
CA PRO A 14 4.35 3.46 -14.73
C PRO A 14 5.29 3.77 -15.90
N ASP A 15 6.12 2.80 -16.28
CA ASP A 15 6.97 2.85 -17.48
C ASP A 15 6.90 1.51 -18.24
N PRO A 16 6.20 1.45 -19.40
CA PRO A 16 6.07 0.23 -20.18
C PRO A 16 7.38 -0.21 -20.84
N SER A 17 8.40 0.64 -20.89
CA SER A 17 9.69 0.32 -21.51
C SER A 17 10.60 -0.53 -20.63
N VAL A 18 10.31 -0.64 -19.34
CA VAL A 18 11.00 -1.49 -18.36
C VAL A 18 10.44 -2.91 -18.45
N VAL A 19 11.26 -3.84 -18.93
CA VAL A 19 10.86 -5.19 -19.33
C VAL A 19 11.80 -6.27 -18.81
N VAL A 20 11.30 -7.50 -18.78
CA VAL A 20 12.03 -8.74 -18.47
C VAL A 20 11.69 -9.81 -19.49
N THR A 21 12.60 -10.78 -19.72
CA THR A 21 12.36 -11.90 -20.64
C THR A 21 11.59 -13.03 -19.97
N ARG A 22 10.54 -13.54 -20.62
CA ARG A 22 9.76 -14.69 -20.14
C ARG A 22 9.64 -15.76 -21.21
N PHE A 23 9.50 -17.00 -20.78
CA PHE A 23 9.27 -18.11 -21.69
C PHE A 23 7.91 -17.95 -22.37
N TYR A 24 7.93 -18.00 -23.69
CA TYR A 24 6.75 -17.94 -24.52
C TYR A 24 6.52 -19.30 -25.17
N ASN A 25 5.44 -19.98 -24.77
CA ASN A 25 4.99 -21.18 -25.45
C ASN A 25 3.97 -20.79 -26.55
N PRO A 26 4.28 -21.00 -27.85
CA PRO A 26 3.38 -20.66 -28.95
C PRO A 26 2.13 -21.56 -29.07
N GLY A 27 1.96 -22.52 -28.15
CA GLY A 27 0.78 -23.35 -28.05
C GLY A 27 1.10 -24.85 -28.04
N ASP A 28 0.53 -25.58 -29.00
CA ASP A 28 0.63 -27.04 -29.02
C ASP A 28 2.06 -27.58 -29.26
N LYS A 29 2.28 -28.82 -28.82
CA LYS A 29 3.55 -29.55 -28.94
C LYS A 29 4.08 -29.57 -30.38
N ILE A 30 3.17 -29.62 -31.35
CA ILE A 30 3.49 -29.72 -32.78
C ILE A 30 4.12 -28.43 -33.28
N ARG A 31 3.54 -27.28 -32.92
CA ARG A 31 4.07 -25.97 -33.30
C ARG A 31 5.44 -25.71 -32.68
N ALA A 32 5.60 -26.02 -31.40
CA ALA A 32 6.90 -25.89 -30.72
C ALA A 32 7.96 -26.77 -31.40
N GLY A 33 7.65 -28.05 -31.65
CA GLY A 33 8.56 -28.97 -32.35
C GLY A 33 8.91 -28.51 -33.77
N SER A 34 7.95 -27.98 -34.52
CA SER A 34 8.18 -27.46 -35.88
C SER A 34 9.15 -26.28 -35.91
N ILE A 35 9.08 -25.37 -34.93
CA ILE A 35 10.01 -24.24 -34.82
C ILE A 35 11.42 -24.76 -34.54
N LEU A 36 11.56 -25.66 -33.57
CA LEU A 36 12.85 -26.25 -33.21
C LEU A 36 13.49 -27.01 -34.38
N GLN A 37 12.69 -27.79 -35.12
CA GLN A 37 13.19 -28.52 -36.29
C GLN A 37 13.72 -27.58 -37.38
N LYS A 38 13.00 -26.50 -37.70
CA LYS A 38 13.44 -25.51 -38.69
C LYS A 38 14.78 -24.87 -38.34
N ILE A 39 15.06 -24.69 -37.04
CA ILE A 39 16.32 -24.13 -36.55
C ILE A 39 17.41 -25.19 -36.55
N SER A 40 17.08 -26.44 -36.22
CA SER A 40 17.99 -27.58 -36.34
C SER A 40 18.49 -27.75 -37.78
N ASP A 41 17.58 -27.65 -38.76
CA ASP A 41 17.85 -27.79 -40.19
C ASP A 41 18.61 -26.59 -40.79
N MET A 42 18.69 -25.46 -40.08
CA MET A 42 19.38 -24.26 -40.55
C MET A 42 20.91 -24.47 -40.59
N PRO A 43 21.65 -23.96 -41.58
CA PRO A 43 23.11 -23.96 -41.52
C PRO A 43 23.64 -23.20 -40.29
N ASP A 44 24.67 -23.70 -39.60
CA ASP A 44 25.20 -23.06 -38.39
C ASP A 44 25.66 -21.62 -38.62
N THR A 45 26.22 -21.32 -39.79
CA THR A 45 26.62 -19.95 -40.17
C THR A 45 25.42 -18.99 -40.26
N ALA A 46 24.27 -19.46 -40.75
CA ALA A 46 23.06 -18.65 -40.81
C ALA A 46 22.46 -18.45 -39.41
N ALA A 47 22.46 -19.49 -38.57
CA ALA A 47 22.01 -19.40 -37.19
C ALA A 47 22.86 -18.40 -36.38
N ALA A 48 24.19 -18.45 -36.54
CA ALA A 48 25.13 -17.52 -35.91
C ALA A 48 24.88 -16.06 -36.29
N LEU A 49 24.65 -15.76 -37.58
CA LEU A 49 24.34 -14.41 -38.03
C LEU A 49 22.98 -13.91 -37.48
N ALA A 50 21.98 -14.78 -37.46
CA ALA A 50 20.66 -14.45 -36.94
C ALA A 50 20.70 -14.13 -35.43
N ILE A 51 21.35 -14.97 -34.61
CA ILE A 51 21.42 -14.72 -33.17
C ILE A 51 22.26 -13.48 -32.84
N GLN A 52 23.33 -13.20 -33.60
CA GLN A 52 24.09 -11.96 -33.43
C GLN A 52 23.24 -10.71 -33.70
N GLN A 53 22.36 -10.76 -34.71
CA GLN A 53 21.43 -9.67 -34.97
C GLN A 53 20.44 -9.48 -33.82
N VAL A 54 19.84 -10.57 -33.32
CA VAL A 54 18.93 -10.53 -32.17
C VAL A 54 19.63 -9.94 -30.94
N ILE A 55 20.85 -10.39 -30.62
CA ILE A 55 21.59 -9.84 -29.47
C ILE A 55 21.84 -8.34 -29.63
N ARG A 56 22.24 -7.87 -30.82
CA ARG A 56 22.45 -6.44 -31.08
C ARG A 56 21.17 -5.61 -30.89
N GLU A 57 20.01 -6.15 -31.26
CA GLU A 57 18.73 -5.45 -31.15
C GLU A 57 18.23 -5.35 -29.70
N PHE A 58 18.47 -6.37 -28.88
CA PHE A 58 17.87 -6.49 -27.54
C PHE A 58 18.83 -6.29 -26.37
N SER A 59 20.16 -6.24 -26.59
CA SER A 59 21.15 -6.12 -25.51
C SER A 59 21.08 -4.81 -24.71
N SER A 60 20.47 -3.76 -25.27
CA SER A 60 20.26 -2.49 -24.55
C SER A 60 19.08 -2.53 -23.58
N ARG A 61 18.28 -3.61 -23.61
CA ARG A 61 17.06 -3.77 -22.81
C ARG A 61 17.18 -4.84 -21.73
N HIS A 62 18.14 -5.78 -21.87
CA HIS A 62 18.27 -6.95 -21.01
C HIS A 62 19.73 -7.26 -20.69
N GLN A 63 19.97 -7.82 -19.51
CA GLN A 63 21.24 -8.44 -19.14
C GLN A 63 21.22 -9.94 -19.44
N ASN A 64 22.38 -10.52 -19.76
CA ASN A 64 22.58 -11.98 -19.84
C ASN A 64 21.66 -12.73 -20.84
N LEU A 65 21.19 -12.08 -21.92
CA LEU A 65 20.27 -12.65 -22.91
C LEU A 65 20.65 -14.05 -23.40
N GLY A 66 21.93 -14.29 -23.64
CA GLY A 66 22.41 -15.58 -24.13
C GLY A 66 22.04 -16.75 -23.21
N LYS A 67 22.22 -16.56 -21.90
CA LYS A 67 21.89 -17.57 -20.89
C LYS A 67 20.39 -17.80 -20.81
N GLU A 68 19.60 -16.72 -20.87
CA GLU A 68 18.13 -16.81 -20.86
C GLU A 68 17.58 -17.52 -22.10
N PHE A 69 18.16 -17.26 -23.27
CA PHE A 69 17.78 -17.97 -24.48
C PHE A 69 18.08 -19.47 -24.37
N VAL A 70 19.26 -19.87 -23.91
CA VAL A 70 19.55 -21.31 -23.72
C VAL A 70 18.56 -21.95 -22.74
N ARG A 71 18.21 -21.27 -21.64
CA ARG A 71 17.19 -21.74 -20.69
C ARG A 71 15.82 -21.92 -21.34
N HIS A 72 15.38 -20.97 -22.17
CA HIS A 72 14.12 -21.07 -22.90
C HIS A 72 14.14 -22.16 -23.97
N PHE A 73 15.28 -22.44 -24.59
CA PHE A 73 15.44 -23.57 -25.49
C PHE A 73 15.23 -24.91 -24.75
N GLU A 74 15.82 -25.08 -23.56
CA GLU A 74 15.62 -26.29 -22.76
C GLU A 74 14.15 -26.49 -22.39
N GLN A 75 13.45 -25.41 -22.00
CA GLN A 75 12.01 -25.45 -21.72
C GLN A 75 11.19 -25.81 -22.97
N ALA A 76 11.53 -25.25 -24.14
CA ALA A 76 10.87 -25.59 -25.40
C ALA A 76 11.10 -27.05 -25.81
N ALA A 77 12.32 -27.58 -25.60
CA ALA A 77 12.65 -28.97 -25.87
C ALA A 77 11.83 -29.93 -24.98
N MET A 78 11.65 -29.60 -23.70
CA MET A 78 10.80 -30.38 -22.79
C MET A 78 9.33 -30.38 -23.26
N VAL A 79 8.78 -29.21 -23.61
CA VAL A 79 7.38 -29.10 -24.08
C VAL A 79 7.16 -29.88 -25.38
N SER A 80 8.13 -29.84 -26.31
CA SER A 80 8.07 -30.53 -27.59
C SER A 80 8.45 -32.02 -27.53
N ALA A 81 9.02 -32.48 -26.41
CA ALA A 81 9.66 -33.80 -26.26
C ALA A 81 10.68 -34.11 -27.37
N LEU A 82 11.44 -33.09 -27.78
CA LEU A 82 12.44 -33.19 -28.84
C LEU A 82 13.82 -33.47 -28.24
N GLU A 83 14.59 -34.36 -28.87
CA GLU A 83 15.97 -34.64 -28.46
C GLU A 83 16.89 -33.46 -28.80
N THR A 84 17.74 -33.05 -27.86
CA THR A 84 18.58 -31.84 -27.97
C THR A 84 19.96 -32.08 -28.58
N GLY A 85 20.32 -33.34 -28.88
CA GLY A 85 21.68 -33.79 -29.21
C GLY A 85 22.29 -33.29 -30.53
N GLY A 86 21.61 -32.41 -31.29
CA GLY A 86 22.07 -31.91 -32.60
C GLY A 86 22.23 -30.39 -32.70
N PHE A 87 22.03 -29.64 -31.61
CA PHE A 87 22.07 -28.17 -31.63
C PHE A 87 23.46 -27.65 -31.26
N SER A 88 24.06 -26.82 -32.13
CA SER A 88 25.16 -25.92 -31.79
C SER A 88 24.72 -24.87 -30.77
N GLU A 89 25.65 -24.23 -30.06
CA GLU A 89 25.31 -23.22 -29.04
C GLU A 89 24.53 -22.05 -29.64
N GLU A 90 24.91 -21.59 -30.83
CA GLU A 90 24.21 -20.53 -31.56
C GLU A 90 22.78 -20.95 -31.92
N LYS A 91 22.56 -22.20 -32.30
CA LYS A 91 21.22 -22.74 -32.57
C LYS A 91 20.39 -22.86 -31.29
N LYS A 92 20.98 -23.23 -30.16
CA LYS A 92 20.28 -23.25 -28.87
C LYS A 92 19.83 -21.85 -28.49
N MET A 93 20.71 -20.86 -28.60
CA MET A 93 20.37 -19.46 -28.33
C MET A 93 19.31 -18.93 -29.30
N LEU A 94 19.45 -19.19 -30.61
CA LEU A 94 18.45 -18.78 -31.60
C LEU A 94 17.09 -19.43 -31.35
N ALA A 95 17.08 -20.73 -31.09
CA ALA A 95 15.87 -21.46 -30.72
C ALA A 95 15.23 -20.84 -29.48
N GLY A 96 16.00 -20.63 -28.42
CA GLY A 96 15.56 -19.93 -27.22
C GLY A 96 14.89 -18.58 -27.47
N ALA A 97 15.47 -17.77 -28.35
CA ALA A 97 14.93 -16.46 -28.70
C ALA A 97 13.51 -16.54 -29.30
N TYR A 98 13.20 -17.55 -30.11
CA TYR A 98 11.84 -17.78 -30.64
C TYR A 98 10.80 -18.14 -29.56
N PHE A 99 11.24 -18.66 -28.42
CA PHE A 99 10.41 -18.97 -27.26
C PHE A 99 10.60 -17.95 -26.14
N THR A 100 11.00 -16.72 -26.48
CA THR A 100 11.18 -15.62 -25.52
C THR A 100 10.23 -14.47 -25.86
N ALA A 101 9.53 -13.93 -24.86
CA ALA A 101 8.75 -12.71 -24.96
C ALA A 101 9.22 -11.68 -23.91
N GLU A 102 9.11 -10.39 -24.24
CA GLU A 102 9.28 -9.32 -23.27
C GLU A 102 7.98 -9.09 -22.50
N HIS A 103 8.06 -9.05 -21.17
CA HIS A 103 6.96 -8.66 -20.30
C HIS A 103 7.35 -7.35 -19.60
N SER A 104 6.48 -6.34 -19.61
CA SER A 104 6.74 -5.14 -18.83
C SER A 104 6.52 -5.41 -17.34
N VAL A 105 7.39 -4.88 -16.49
CA VAL A 105 7.31 -5.01 -15.03
C VAL A 105 6.44 -3.93 -14.40
N MET A 106 6.32 -2.76 -15.04
CA MET A 106 5.67 -1.58 -14.45
C MET A 106 4.82 -0.79 -15.46
N SER A 107 4.18 -1.47 -16.42
CA SER A 107 3.34 -0.82 -17.43
C SER A 107 1.98 -0.33 -16.90
N VAL A 108 1.48 -0.87 -15.78
CA VAL A 108 0.14 -0.59 -15.27
C VAL A 108 0.18 0.39 -14.10
N ALA A 109 0.95 0.09 -13.07
CA ALA A 109 0.95 0.86 -11.83
C ALA A 109 2.28 0.73 -11.05
N VAL A 110 2.66 1.79 -10.32
CA VAL A 110 3.82 1.81 -9.41
C VAL A 110 3.41 2.42 -8.08
N TYR A 111 3.10 1.57 -7.10
CA TYR A 111 2.30 1.92 -5.93
C TYR A 111 2.74 1.13 -4.70
N ASN A 112 2.03 1.35 -3.60
CA ASN A 112 2.20 0.76 -2.28
C ASN A 112 3.65 0.85 -1.78
N PRO A 113 4.18 2.07 -1.68
CA PRO A 113 5.57 2.29 -1.32
C PRO A 113 5.82 1.97 0.15
N SER A 114 6.92 1.28 0.42
CA SER A 114 7.54 1.23 1.74
C SER A 114 8.89 1.95 1.69
N ILE A 115 9.43 2.31 2.85
CA ILE A 115 10.67 3.08 2.97
C ILE A 115 11.47 2.61 4.18
N ILE A 116 12.77 2.49 4.00
CA ILE A 116 13.71 2.14 5.06
C ILE A 116 15.01 2.93 4.93
N ILE A 117 15.76 3.02 6.03
CA ILE A 117 17.11 3.59 6.05
C ILE A 117 18.05 2.64 5.31
N HIS A 118 18.84 3.18 4.37
CA HIS A 118 19.80 2.40 3.61
C HIS A 118 20.91 1.82 4.54
N PRO A 119 21.36 0.56 4.37
CA PRO A 119 22.41 -0.03 5.21
C PRO A 119 23.75 0.72 5.14
N ASP A 120 24.10 1.21 3.95
CA ASP A 120 25.25 2.09 3.74
C ASP A 120 24.84 3.58 3.83
N GLN A 121 25.44 4.30 4.77
CA GLN A 121 25.34 5.76 4.94
C GLN A 121 26.68 6.47 4.70
N SER A 122 27.69 5.75 4.20
CA SER A 122 29.03 6.30 3.98
C SER A 122 29.03 7.36 2.88
N GLY A 123 29.97 8.30 2.97
CA GLY A 123 30.11 9.39 1.99
C GLY A 123 29.04 10.48 2.07
N LEU A 124 28.14 10.44 3.07
CA LEU A 124 27.17 11.50 3.34
C LEU A 124 27.74 12.54 4.31
N GLU A 125 27.38 13.80 4.10
CA GLU A 125 27.62 14.86 5.08
C GLU A 125 26.70 14.70 6.30
N ALA A 126 27.10 15.30 7.43
CA ALA A 126 26.30 15.27 8.65
C ALA A 126 24.88 15.82 8.42
N GLY A 127 23.88 15.07 8.88
CA GLY A 127 22.47 15.44 8.75
C GLY A 127 21.80 15.01 7.45
N PHE A 128 22.52 14.39 6.51
CA PHE A 128 21.92 13.70 5.36
C PHE A 128 21.49 12.28 5.74
N LEU A 129 20.50 11.73 5.02
CA LEU A 129 20.02 10.36 5.21
C LEU A 129 19.78 9.68 3.85
N ARG A 130 20.48 8.58 3.58
CA ARG A 130 20.18 7.71 2.44
C ARG A 130 19.09 6.72 2.79
N ILE A 131 18.13 6.56 1.89
CA ILE A 131 16.93 5.74 2.06
C ILE A 131 16.72 4.82 0.86
N ILE A 132 16.11 3.68 1.11
CA ILE A 132 15.58 2.78 0.08
C ILE A 132 14.07 2.88 0.11
N ILE A 133 13.45 3.01 -1.05
CA ILE A 133 12.01 2.98 -1.25
C ILE A 133 11.69 1.72 -2.06
N SER A 134 10.97 0.77 -1.46
CA SER A 134 10.45 -0.38 -2.20
C SER A 134 9.07 -0.05 -2.75
N LEU A 135 8.80 -0.40 -4.00
CA LEU A 135 7.52 -0.16 -4.67
C LEU A 135 6.95 -1.48 -5.19
N ARG A 136 5.63 -1.61 -5.12
CA ARG A 136 4.88 -2.60 -5.90
C ARG A 136 4.77 -2.09 -7.32
N ALA A 137 5.32 -2.85 -8.26
CA ALA A 137 5.25 -2.57 -9.69
C ALA A 137 4.35 -3.60 -10.37
N THR A 138 3.24 -3.14 -10.94
CA THR A 138 2.31 -4.00 -11.70
C THR A 138 2.54 -3.82 -13.19
N GLY A 139 2.84 -4.94 -13.83
CA GLY A 139 3.23 -5.01 -15.23
C GLY A 139 2.18 -5.64 -16.13
N SER A 140 2.66 -6.19 -17.26
CA SER A 140 1.85 -6.97 -18.17
C SER A 140 1.18 -8.15 -17.45
N PHE A 141 -0.03 -8.50 -17.87
CA PHE A 141 -0.84 -9.58 -17.25
C PHE A 141 -1.19 -9.33 -15.77
N HIS A 142 -1.14 -8.09 -15.31
CA HIS A 142 -1.43 -7.70 -13.92
C HIS A 142 -0.54 -8.39 -12.87
N LYS A 143 0.62 -8.92 -13.27
CA LYS A 143 1.59 -9.50 -12.33
C LYS A 143 2.36 -8.40 -11.64
N SER A 144 2.40 -8.46 -10.31
CA SER A 144 3.13 -7.48 -9.49
C SER A 144 4.46 -8.00 -8.95
N SER A 145 5.44 -7.10 -8.95
CA SER A 145 6.83 -7.34 -8.52
C SER A 145 7.25 -6.31 -7.48
N ILE A 146 8.32 -6.59 -6.75
CA ILE A 146 8.96 -5.61 -5.87
C ILE A 146 10.13 -4.99 -6.64
N ILE A 147 10.13 -3.67 -6.76
CA ILE A 147 11.26 -2.88 -7.30
C ILE A 147 11.78 -1.93 -6.22
N PHE A 148 13.01 -1.46 -6.40
CA PHE A 148 13.65 -0.55 -5.45
C PHE A 148 14.01 0.79 -6.10
N ARG A 149 13.90 1.85 -5.31
CA ARG A 149 14.45 3.18 -5.61
C ARG A 149 15.34 3.59 -4.45
N GLU A 150 16.32 4.40 -4.75
CA GLU A 150 17.23 4.97 -3.77
C GLU A 150 17.08 6.49 -3.78
N ALA A 151 17.18 7.10 -2.61
CA ALA A 151 17.19 8.54 -2.49
C ALA A 151 18.07 8.99 -1.32
N VAL A 152 18.46 10.26 -1.35
CA VAL A 152 19.09 10.95 -0.22
C VAL A 152 18.20 12.12 0.20
N ALA A 153 17.88 12.19 1.49
CA ALA A 153 17.25 13.35 2.11
C ALA A 153 18.32 14.26 2.72
N ASP A 154 18.22 15.56 2.49
CA ASP A 154 19.13 16.56 3.05
C ASP A 154 18.60 17.14 4.38
N PRO A 155 19.43 17.91 5.12
CA PRO A 155 19.04 18.64 6.32
C PRO A 155 17.82 19.57 6.21
N ASN A 156 17.44 19.98 4.99
CA ASN A 156 16.31 20.86 4.68
C ASN A 156 15.10 20.06 4.17
N PHE A 157 15.16 18.73 4.26
CA PHE A 157 14.11 17.79 3.85
C PHE A 157 13.82 17.79 2.34
N ASN A 158 14.79 18.22 1.52
CA ASN A 158 14.76 17.95 0.09
C ASN A 158 15.16 16.49 -0.16
N ILE A 159 14.46 15.84 -1.09
CA ILE A 159 14.70 14.42 -1.43
C ILE A 159 15.25 14.36 -2.85
N TYR A 160 16.42 13.74 -2.99
CA TYR A 160 17.14 13.57 -4.26
C TYR A 160 17.11 12.09 -4.64
N LEU A 161 16.39 11.75 -5.71
CA LEU A 161 16.33 10.38 -6.22
C LEU A 161 17.62 10.03 -6.98
N SER A 162 18.11 8.81 -6.79
CA SER A 162 19.15 8.23 -7.63
C SER A 162 18.62 8.04 -9.06
N ARG A 163 19.55 8.01 -10.03
CA ARG A 163 19.20 7.81 -11.44
C ARG A 163 18.49 6.48 -11.64
N GLU A 164 17.40 6.51 -12.39
CA GLU A 164 16.67 5.31 -12.79
C GLU A 164 17.34 4.64 -14.00
N GLU A 165 17.60 3.34 -13.86
CA GLU A 165 18.05 2.47 -14.94
C GLU A 165 16.90 1.58 -15.42
N LYS A 166 16.81 1.38 -16.74
CA LYS A 166 15.69 0.65 -17.37
C LYS A 166 15.96 -0.84 -17.55
N VAL A 167 17.22 -1.23 -17.49
CA VAL A 167 17.65 -2.62 -17.65
C VAL A 167 17.62 -3.26 -16.27
N LEU A 168 16.65 -4.14 -16.05
CA LEU A 168 16.49 -4.79 -14.75
C LEU A 168 17.46 -5.98 -14.59
N ALA A 169 17.87 -6.20 -13.35
CA ALA A 169 18.60 -7.37 -12.92
C ALA A 169 17.65 -8.30 -12.15
N GLU A 170 17.57 -9.56 -12.58
CA GLU A 170 16.84 -10.63 -11.88
C GLU A 170 17.82 -11.44 -11.01
N PRO A 171 17.40 -11.95 -9.84
CA PRO A 171 18.28 -12.71 -8.97
C PRO A 171 18.46 -14.15 -9.47
N PHE A 172 19.58 -14.76 -9.09
CA PHE A 172 19.67 -16.22 -9.07
C PHE A 172 18.81 -16.77 -7.94
N VAL A 173 18.03 -17.82 -8.23
CA VAL A 173 17.06 -18.40 -7.28
C VAL A 173 17.50 -19.79 -6.87
N GLU A 174 17.70 -19.99 -5.57
CA GLU A 174 18.05 -21.28 -4.97
C GLU A 174 16.97 -21.76 -4.01
N ARG A 175 16.81 -23.09 -3.91
CA ARG A 175 15.79 -23.73 -3.06
C ARG A 175 16.44 -24.78 -2.17
N ARG A 176 17.15 -24.31 -1.15
CA ARG A 176 17.99 -25.15 -0.26
C ARG A 176 17.44 -25.30 1.16
N ASP A 177 16.35 -24.62 1.50
CA ASP A 177 15.79 -24.66 2.84
C ASP A 177 15.14 -26.00 3.14
N ILE A 178 15.64 -26.70 4.17
CA ILE A 178 15.08 -27.98 4.59
C ILE A 178 13.73 -27.73 5.27
N LEU A 179 12.68 -28.30 4.70
CA LEU A 179 11.32 -28.24 5.20
C LEU A 179 11.04 -29.45 6.10
N ALA A 180 10.50 -29.21 7.29
CA ALA A 180 9.92 -30.29 8.08
C ALA A 180 8.58 -30.70 7.47
N LYS A 181 8.40 -31.99 7.22
CA LYS A 181 7.19 -32.57 6.63
C LYS A 181 5.90 -32.11 7.30
N GLU A 182 5.84 -32.27 8.62
CA GLU A 182 4.68 -31.90 9.43
C GLU A 182 4.28 -30.43 9.18
N ARG A 183 5.28 -29.54 9.07
CA ARG A 183 5.05 -28.12 8.82
C ARG A 183 4.53 -27.85 7.41
N PHE A 184 5.11 -28.50 6.41
CA PHE A 184 4.68 -28.35 5.02
C PHE A 184 3.22 -28.78 4.84
N ILE A 185 2.86 -29.95 5.38
CA ILE A 185 1.49 -30.47 5.34
C ILE A 185 0.53 -29.58 6.14
N LYS A 186 0.92 -29.10 7.33
CA LYS A 186 0.09 -28.20 8.15
C LYS A 186 -0.27 -26.91 7.42
N ILE A 187 0.66 -26.32 6.67
CA ILE A 187 0.38 -25.12 5.86
C ILE A 187 -0.63 -25.46 4.75
N LEU A 188 -0.44 -26.55 4.01
CA LEU A 188 -1.38 -26.95 2.96
C LEU A 188 -2.79 -27.22 3.51
N LYS A 189 -2.90 -27.88 4.66
CA LYS A 189 -4.18 -28.09 5.36
C LYS A 189 -4.82 -26.74 5.75
N SER A 190 -4.03 -25.77 6.21
CA SER A 190 -4.54 -24.41 6.55
C SER A 190 -5.02 -23.57 5.37
N MET A 191 -4.63 -23.92 4.14
CA MET A 191 -5.14 -23.27 2.91
C MET A 191 -6.56 -23.71 2.53
N GLY A 192 -7.19 -24.57 3.34
CA GLY A 192 -8.54 -25.10 3.09
C GLY A 192 -8.58 -26.21 2.03
N LEU A 193 -7.45 -26.89 1.80
CA LEU A 193 -7.29 -27.90 0.74
C LEU A 193 -7.35 -29.34 1.26
N ASP A 194 -8.23 -29.60 2.23
CA ASP A 194 -8.33 -30.91 2.86
C ASP A 194 -8.94 -31.95 1.89
N SER A 195 -8.13 -32.92 1.50
CA SER A 195 -8.47 -33.96 0.54
C SER A 195 -7.59 -35.19 0.78
N GLY A 196 -8.07 -36.38 0.38
CA GLY A 196 -7.27 -37.62 0.48
C GLY A 196 -5.92 -37.54 -0.25
N PHE A 197 -5.77 -36.59 -1.18
CA PHE A 197 -4.49 -36.28 -1.82
C PHE A 197 -3.42 -35.76 -0.86
N LEU A 198 -3.79 -34.96 0.15
CA LEU A 198 -2.83 -34.51 1.16
C LEU A 198 -2.36 -35.66 2.05
N ASP A 199 -3.22 -36.63 2.34
CA ASP A 199 -2.85 -37.83 3.11
C ASP A 199 -1.90 -38.73 2.28
N GLU A 200 -2.19 -38.93 0.99
CA GLU A 200 -1.28 -39.63 0.06
C GLU A 200 0.09 -38.94 -0.03
N LEU A 201 0.10 -37.60 -0.15
CA LEU A 201 1.32 -36.80 -0.15
C LEU A 201 2.10 -36.95 1.16
N GLU A 202 1.41 -36.85 2.30
CA GLU A 202 2.01 -37.00 3.62
C GLU A 202 2.70 -38.36 3.78
N VAL A 203 2.13 -39.45 3.25
CA VAL A 203 2.78 -40.78 3.28
C VAL A 203 4.08 -40.82 2.47
N GLN A 204 4.13 -40.12 1.33
CA GLN A 204 5.30 -40.17 0.43
C GLN A 204 6.42 -39.20 0.80
N LEU A 205 6.10 -38.13 1.52
CA LEU A 205 7.09 -37.14 1.92
C LEU A 205 8.05 -37.70 3.01
N PRO A 206 9.38 -37.52 2.84
CA PRO A 206 10.34 -37.78 3.92
C PRO A 206 10.16 -36.77 5.06
N GLU A 207 10.68 -37.06 6.26
CA GLU A 207 10.56 -36.15 7.42
C GLU A 207 11.25 -34.79 7.21
N SER A 208 12.35 -34.79 6.45
CA SER A 208 13.09 -33.59 6.04
C SER A 208 13.13 -33.53 4.52
N ILE A 209 12.66 -32.42 3.96
CA ILE A 209 12.34 -32.32 2.53
C ILE A 209 13.02 -31.09 1.95
N LEU A 210 13.77 -31.25 0.85
CA LEU A 210 14.16 -30.10 0.04
C LEU A 210 12.98 -29.67 -0.85
N PRO A 211 12.77 -28.37 -1.11
CA PRO A 211 11.63 -27.92 -1.91
C PRO A 211 11.60 -28.55 -3.31
N GLY A 212 12.76 -28.78 -3.91
CA GLY A 212 12.87 -29.51 -5.18
C GLY A 212 12.32 -30.95 -5.11
N GLN A 213 12.61 -31.67 -4.02
CA GLN A 213 12.09 -33.03 -3.80
C GLN A 213 10.57 -33.02 -3.61
N ALA A 214 10.04 -32.03 -2.87
CA ALA A 214 8.59 -31.87 -2.71
C ALA A 214 7.90 -31.67 -4.06
N ILE A 215 8.46 -30.80 -4.91
CA ILE A 215 7.95 -30.52 -6.26
C ILE A 215 7.96 -31.79 -7.13
N GLU A 216 9.03 -32.59 -7.09
CA GLU A 216 9.11 -33.86 -7.83
C GLU A 216 8.06 -34.88 -7.37
N ILE A 217 7.92 -35.07 -6.05
CA ILE A 217 6.91 -35.97 -5.47
C ILE A 217 5.50 -35.53 -5.88
N LEU A 218 5.19 -34.23 -5.75
CA LEU A 218 3.92 -33.65 -6.16
C LEU A 218 3.64 -33.88 -7.65
N LYS A 219 4.61 -33.62 -8.53
CA LYS A 219 4.46 -33.87 -9.97
C LYS A 219 4.22 -35.35 -10.28
N ASN A 220 4.92 -36.26 -9.61
CA ASN A 220 4.74 -37.70 -9.78
C ASN A 220 3.34 -38.16 -9.35
N LEU A 221 2.87 -37.69 -8.19
CA LEU A 221 1.50 -37.91 -7.72
C LEU A 221 0.48 -37.38 -8.73
N GLY A 222 0.67 -36.16 -9.23
CA GLY A 222 -0.22 -35.55 -10.20
C GLY A 222 -0.31 -36.27 -11.54
N ASN A 223 0.77 -36.94 -11.95
CA ASN A 223 0.83 -37.70 -13.20
C ASN A 223 0.40 -39.17 -13.04
N SER A 224 0.30 -39.67 -11.81
CA SER A 224 -0.02 -41.08 -11.54
C SER A 224 -1.45 -41.47 -11.90
N ARG A 225 -2.39 -40.51 -11.87
CA ARG A 225 -3.81 -40.72 -12.15
C ARG A 225 -4.49 -39.44 -12.60
N ARG A 226 -5.73 -39.57 -13.09
CA ARG A 226 -6.58 -38.41 -13.34
C ARG A 226 -7.02 -37.81 -12.00
N LEU A 227 -6.75 -36.52 -11.82
CA LEU A 227 -7.11 -35.78 -10.61
C LEU A 227 -8.55 -35.24 -10.72
N THR A 228 -9.24 -35.21 -9.58
CA THR A 228 -10.42 -34.35 -9.39
C THR A 228 -9.98 -32.88 -9.31
N LYS A 229 -10.94 -31.94 -9.39
CA LYS A 229 -10.63 -30.52 -9.28
C LYS A 229 -9.95 -30.17 -7.95
N ALA A 230 -10.47 -30.68 -6.83
CA ALA A 230 -9.91 -30.42 -5.50
C ALA A 230 -8.46 -30.93 -5.37
N GLU A 231 -8.17 -32.10 -5.94
CA GLU A 231 -6.81 -32.66 -5.92
C GLU A 231 -5.86 -31.90 -6.85
N ALA A 232 -6.34 -31.42 -8.00
CA ALA A 232 -5.56 -30.54 -8.87
C ALA A 232 -5.25 -29.20 -8.18
N ASP A 233 -6.21 -28.64 -7.43
CA ASP A 233 -6.02 -27.42 -6.64
C ASP A 233 -5.00 -27.65 -5.50
N ALA A 234 -5.07 -28.79 -4.82
CA ALA A 234 -4.10 -29.19 -3.80
C ALA A 234 -2.68 -29.40 -4.36
N LEU A 235 -2.58 -30.04 -5.53
CA LEU A 235 -1.31 -30.22 -6.24
C LEU A 235 -0.67 -28.87 -6.59
N GLU A 236 -1.46 -27.96 -7.18
CA GLU A 236 -0.99 -26.63 -7.59
C GLU A 236 -0.49 -25.82 -6.39
N SER A 237 -1.30 -25.74 -5.32
CA SER A 237 -0.92 -25.05 -4.09
C SER A 237 0.26 -25.71 -3.38
N GLY A 238 0.40 -27.04 -3.48
CA GLY A 238 1.57 -27.79 -3.02
C GLY A 238 2.86 -27.35 -3.71
N ILE A 239 2.85 -27.31 -5.05
CA ILE A 239 4.01 -26.90 -5.84
C ILE A 239 4.31 -25.42 -5.56
N TRP A 240 3.28 -24.58 -5.55
CA TRP A 240 3.40 -23.16 -5.25
C TRP A 240 4.01 -22.89 -3.86
N LEU A 241 3.58 -23.61 -2.83
CA LEU A 241 4.13 -23.50 -1.48
C LEU A 241 5.60 -23.91 -1.45
N ALA A 242 5.97 -25.00 -2.11
CA ALA A 242 7.37 -25.42 -2.18
C ALA A 242 8.22 -24.40 -2.93
N GLU A 243 7.72 -23.83 -4.03
CA GLU A 243 8.40 -22.78 -4.79
C GLU A 243 8.53 -21.44 -4.05
N SER A 244 7.72 -21.24 -3.01
CA SER A 244 7.71 -20.03 -2.18
C SER A 244 8.86 -19.96 -1.18
N TYR A 245 9.54 -21.07 -0.91
CA TYR A 245 10.80 -21.09 -0.16
C TYR A 245 11.96 -20.84 -1.13
N ALA A 246 12.61 -19.69 -1.02
CA ALA A 246 13.63 -19.29 -1.97
C ALA A 246 14.70 -18.39 -1.35
N GLN A 247 15.95 -18.66 -1.73
CA GLN A 247 17.08 -17.78 -1.52
C GLN A 247 17.40 -17.08 -2.84
N LEU A 248 17.40 -15.75 -2.83
CA LEU A 248 17.66 -14.90 -4.00
C LEU A 248 19.03 -14.25 -3.85
N THR A 249 19.83 -14.29 -4.91
CA THR A 249 21.13 -13.61 -4.97
C THR A 249 21.22 -12.74 -6.21
N PHE A 250 21.33 -11.43 -6.03
CA PHE A 250 21.63 -10.50 -7.13
C PHE A 250 23.13 -10.44 -7.40
N GLY A 251 23.52 -10.11 -8.63
CA GLY A 251 24.93 -9.84 -8.94
C GLY A 251 25.45 -8.65 -8.13
N ALA A 252 26.63 -8.79 -7.52
CA ALA A 252 27.24 -7.74 -6.68
C ALA A 252 27.57 -6.45 -7.48
N ASP A 253 27.68 -6.56 -8.79
CA ASP A 253 27.89 -5.49 -9.77
C ASP A 253 26.58 -4.80 -10.20
N THR A 254 25.42 -5.26 -9.74
CA THR A 254 24.12 -4.66 -10.07
C THR A 254 23.78 -3.51 -9.11
N ASN A 255 23.26 -2.41 -9.64
CA ASN A 255 22.75 -1.29 -8.83
C ASN A 255 21.46 -1.71 -8.11
N LEU A 256 21.21 -1.20 -6.90
CA LEU A 256 19.96 -1.48 -6.18
C LEU A 256 18.71 -1.11 -7.01
N THR A 257 18.76 0.01 -7.74
CA THR A 257 17.64 0.52 -8.53
C THR A 257 17.26 -0.35 -9.74
N THR A 258 18.16 -1.24 -10.18
CA THR A 258 17.89 -2.21 -11.26
C THR A 258 17.30 -3.52 -10.73
N ARG A 259 17.36 -3.78 -9.42
CA ARG A 259 16.96 -5.07 -8.85
C ARG A 259 15.43 -5.19 -8.83
N VAL A 260 14.95 -6.33 -9.32
CA VAL A 260 13.53 -6.70 -9.28
C VAL A 260 13.37 -8.06 -8.63
N ILE A 261 12.46 -8.14 -7.65
CA ILE A 261 11.98 -9.43 -7.13
C ILE A 261 10.66 -9.72 -7.86
N PHE A 262 10.77 -10.51 -8.92
CA PHE A 262 9.64 -10.96 -9.72
C PHE A 262 9.00 -12.22 -9.10
N PRO A 263 7.70 -12.48 -9.32
CA PRO A 263 7.05 -13.73 -8.95
C PRO A 263 7.90 -14.99 -9.13
N LEU A 264 8.04 -15.78 -8.06
CA LEU A 264 8.97 -16.92 -8.00
C LEU A 264 8.38 -18.20 -8.59
N SER A 265 7.07 -18.23 -8.75
CA SER A 265 6.29 -19.34 -9.25
C SER A 265 5.39 -18.89 -10.41
N PRO A 266 5.12 -19.73 -11.41
CA PRO A 266 4.05 -19.46 -12.37
C PRO A 266 2.67 -19.37 -11.70
N PHE A 267 2.49 -20.02 -10.55
CA PHE A 267 1.26 -20.01 -9.75
C PHE A 267 1.13 -18.77 -8.86
N ASP A 268 2.15 -17.91 -8.78
CA ASP A 268 1.97 -16.55 -8.26
C ASP A 268 1.16 -15.74 -9.28
N HIS A 269 -0.17 -15.74 -9.11
CA HIS A 269 -1.12 -15.13 -10.03
C HIS A 269 -0.97 -13.61 -10.03
N ASP A 270 -1.14 -13.00 -8.87
CA ASP A 270 -1.04 -11.54 -8.71
C ASP A 270 0.38 -11.07 -8.34
N GLY A 271 1.27 -11.99 -7.98
CA GLY A 271 2.63 -11.69 -7.54
C GLY A 271 2.74 -11.18 -6.10
N PHE A 272 3.67 -10.26 -5.85
CA PHE A 272 3.96 -9.73 -4.51
C PHE A 272 3.12 -8.49 -4.20
N GLU A 273 2.38 -8.53 -3.09
CA GLU A 273 1.49 -7.45 -2.65
C GLU A 273 1.96 -6.81 -1.34
N ASP A 274 1.99 -5.48 -1.35
CA ASP A 274 2.18 -4.58 -0.20
C ASP A 274 3.38 -4.93 0.70
N PRO A 275 4.61 -4.95 0.14
CA PRO A 275 5.80 -5.24 0.93
C PRO A 275 6.00 -4.15 1.98
N ARG A 276 6.10 -4.55 3.26
CA ARG A 276 6.32 -3.63 4.40
C ARG A 276 7.69 -3.91 4.99
N PHE A 277 8.68 -3.14 4.57
CA PHE A 277 10.05 -3.30 5.04
C PHE A 277 10.24 -2.67 6.43
N VAL A 278 11.07 -3.29 7.25
CA VAL A 278 11.51 -2.79 8.55
C VAL A 278 12.99 -3.06 8.74
N ARG A 279 13.70 -2.07 9.30
CA ARG A 279 15.05 -2.24 9.83
C ARG A 279 14.94 -2.77 11.25
N PHE A 280 15.12 -4.07 11.43
CA PHE A 280 15.04 -4.73 12.73
C PHE A 280 16.40 -4.76 13.41
N THR A 281 16.46 -4.37 14.68
CA THR A 281 17.66 -4.46 15.51
C THR A 281 17.40 -5.46 16.64
N ASP A 282 18.23 -6.50 16.72
CA ASP A 282 18.11 -7.50 17.77
C ASP A 282 18.79 -7.07 19.08
N ASP A 283 18.70 -7.92 20.11
CA ASP A 283 19.28 -7.64 21.43
C ASP A 283 20.82 -7.56 21.43
N SER A 284 21.48 -8.06 20.37
CA SER A 284 22.93 -7.94 20.17
C SER A 284 23.34 -6.65 19.46
N GLY A 285 22.37 -5.89 18.93
CA GLY A 285 22.59 -4.73 18.08
C GLY A 285 22.78 -5.08 16.60
N GLU A 286 22.65 -6.34 16.22
CA GLU A 286 22.71 -6.76 14.82
C GLU A 286 21.46 -6.29 14.07
N VAL A 287 21.68 -5.75 12.87
CA VAL A 287 20.63 -5.21 12.03
C VAL A 287 20.30 -6.20 10.93
N THR A 288 19.03 -6.55 10.82
CA THR A 288 18.47 -7.33 9.71
C THR A 288 17.25 -6.60 9.16
N TYR A 289 17.11 -6.56 7.84
CA TYR A 289 15.93 -5.99 7.19
C TYR A 289 14.94 -7.11 6.92
N TYR A 290 13.72 -6.94 7.40
CA TYR A 290 12.62 -7.84 7.10
C TYR A 290 11.57 -7.13 6.27
N ALA A 291 10.85 -7.86 5.42
CA ALA A 291 9.61 -7.39 4.85
C ALA A 291 8.52 -8.45 4.93
N THR A 292 7.35 -8.04 5.37
CA THR A 292 6.14 -8.84 5.25
C THR A 292 5.44 -8.48 3.94
N THR A 293 5.02 -9.50 3.20
CA THR A 293 4.32 -9.35 1.92
C THR A 293 3.33 -10.51 1.78
N HIS A 294 2.47 -10.45 0.77
CA HIS A 294 1.62 -11.58 0.45
C HIS A 294 1.56 -11.86 -1.05
N SER A 295 1.08 -13.06 -1.37
CA SER A 295 0.86 -13.55 -2.73
C SER A 295 -0.35 -14.46 -2.74
N ASN A 296 -1.02 -14.59 -3.89
CA ASN A 296 -2.10 -15.54 -4.09
C ASN A 296 -1.94 -16.27 -5.44
N ASN A 297 -2.53 -17.46 -5.52
CA ASN A 297 -2.65 -18.24 -6.75
C ASN A 297 -4.08 -18.24 -7.33
N GLY A 298 -4.89 -17.24 -6.95
CA GLY A 298 -6.32 -17.18 -7.30
C GLY A 298 -7.23 -18.11 -6.47
N LYS A 299 -6.67 -19.02 -5.66
CA LYS A 299 -7.42 -19.99 -4.85
C LYS A 299 -7.08 -19.89 -3.36
N SER A 300 -5.80 -19.75 -3.07
CA SER A 300 -5.21 -19.72 -1.74
C SER A 300 -4.28 -18.53 -1.59
N PHE A 301 -3.94 -18.21 -0.35
CA PHE A 301 -3.14 -17.04 0.03
C PHE A 301 -1.93 -17.50 0.84
N ILE A 302 -0.76 -16.91 0.57
CA ILE A 302 0.46 -17.11 1.34
C ILE A 302 1.00 -15.75 1.76
N PRO A 303 1.01 -15.42 3.07
CA PRO A 303 1.86 -14.37 3.58
C PRO A 303 3.32 -14.86 3.60
N ARG A 304 4.25 -13.96 3.37
CA ARG A 304 5.68 -14.25 3.31
C ARG A 304 6.48 -13.26 4.14
N LEU A 305 7.58 -13.76 4.68
CA LEU A 305 8.66 -12.98 5.22
C LEU A 305 9.81 -12.98 4.22
N ILE A 306 10.27 -11.79 3.87
CA ILE A 306 11.52 -11.55 3.16
C ILE A 306 12.54 -11.09 4.19
N GLU A 307 13.74 -11.62 4.15
CA GLU A 307 14.86 -11.28 5.02
C GLU A 307 16.07 -10.89 4.18
N THR A 308 16.78 -9.83 4.56
CA THR A 308 18.06 -9.43 3.94
C THR A 308 18.92 -8.61 4.91
N LYS A 309 20.23 -8.61 4.70
CA LYS A 309 21.18 -7.73 5.43
C LYS A 309 21.81 -6.66 4.53
N ASP A 310 21.79 -6.87 3.22
CA ASP A 310 22.58 -6.10 2.24
C ASP A 310 21.82 -5.76 0.95
N PHE A 311 20.56 -6.18 0.82
CA PHE A 311 19.75 -6.08 -0.39
C PHE A 311 20.34 -6.76 -1.63
N ILE A 312 21.37 -7.60 -1.47
CA ILE A 312 21.97 -8.46 -2.51
C ILE A 312 21.46 -9.89 -2.32
N HIS A 313 21.47 -10.36 -1.07
CA HIS A 313 21.01 -11.68 -0.68
C HIS A 313 19.67 -11.54 0.03
N PHE A 314 18.65 -12.25 -0.45
CA PHE A 314 17.34 -12.32 0.18
C PHE A 314 16.97 -13.75 0.50
N ASN A 315 16.37 -13.97 1.66
CA ASN A 315 15.71 -15.21 2.01
C ASN A 315 14.20 -14.97 2.06
N ILE A 316 13.41 -15.75 1.33
CA ILE A 316 11.95 -15.63 1.26
C ILE A 316 11.33 -16.93 1.75
N ARG A 317 10.45 -16.81 2.74
CA ARG A 317 9.75 -17.96 3.32
C ARG A 317 8.30 -17.62 3.69
N PRO A 318 7.37 -18.57 3.60
CA PRO A 318 6.00 -18.41 4.10
C PRO A 318 5.96 -18.13 5.61
N LEU A 319 5.05 -17.23 6.01
CA LEU A 319 4.62 -17.06 7.41
C LEU A 319 3.51 -18.08 7.74
N ARG A 320 3.35 -18.39 9.03
CA ARG A 320 2.44 -19.44 9.52
C ARG A 320 1.64 -18.97 10.72
N GLY A 321 0.55 -19.69 10.98
CA GLY A 321 -0.29 -19.53 12.16
C GLY A 321 -1.75 -19.29 11.79
N LYS A 322 -2.67 -19.56 12.73
CA LYS A 322 -4.12 -19.48 12.50
C LYS A 322 -4.59 -18.13 11.94
N ASN A 323 -3.87 -17.06 12.30
CA ASN A 323 -4.24 -15.69 11.98
C ASN A 323 -3.51 -15.11 10.75
N MET A 324 -2.69 -15.92 10.07
CA MET A 324 -1.89 -15.50 8.92
C MET A 324 -2.66 -15.44 7.59
N LEU A 325 -3.95 -15.80 7.56
CA LEU A 325 -4.76 -15.71 6.34
C LEU A 325 -5.14 -14.28 5.94
N ASN A 326 -4.75 -13.28 6.73
CA ASN A 326 -5.13 -11.89 6.52
C ASN A 326 -3.98 -10.99 6.06
N ARG A 327 -4.34 -9.80 5.57
CA ARG A 327 -3.43 -8.78 5.03
C ARG A 327 -2.96 -7.80 6.11
N GLY A 328 -1.90 -7.05 5.81
CA GLY A 328 -1.50 -5.90 6.63
C GLY A 328 -0.42 -6.20 7.67
N MET A 329 0.18 -7.39 7.67
CA MET A 329 1.21 -7.74 8.66
C MET A 329 2.39 -6.76 8.60
N ALA A 330 2.84 -6.22 9.73
CA ALA A 330 4.03 -5.35 9.82
C ALA A 330 4.80 -5.57 11.12
N LEU A 331 6.06 -5.99 11.00
CA LEU A 331 6.89 -6.34 12.14
C LEU A 331 7.38 -5.08 12.89
N PHE A 332 7.42 -5.12 14.22
CA PHE A 332 8.06 -4.09 15.02
C PHE A 332 9.59 -4.13 14.83
N PRO A 333 10.31 -2.99 14.94
CA PRO A 333 11.74 -2.90 14.60
C PRO A 333 12.69 -3.50 15.65
N ARG A 334 12.16 -4.11 16.72
CA ARG A 334 12.92 -4.89 17.71
C ARG A 334 11.97 -5.78 18.50
N LYS A 335 12.53 -6.67 19.33
CA LYS A 335 11.75 -7.40 20.32
C LYS A 335 11.19 -6.48 21.40
N ILE A 336 10.04 -6.87 21.96
CA ILE A 336 9.37 -6.22 23.07
C ILE A 336 9.18 -7.27 24.16
N ASN A 337 9.75 -7.03 25.34
CA ASN A 337 9.72 -7.98 26.46
C ASN A 337 10.19 -9.40 26.07
N GLY A 338 11.26 -9.48 25.25
CA GLY A 338 11.86 -10.73 24.80
C GLY A 338 11.16 -11.43 23.63
N LYS A 339 10.03 -10.91 23.14
CA LYS A 339 9.25 -11.49 22.04
C LYS A 339 9.28 -10.65 20.78
N TYR A 340 9.17 -11.29 19.62
CA TYR A 340 8.84 -10.59 18.39
C TYR A 340 7.40 -10.06 18.49
N ALA A 341 7.17 -8.89 17.92
CA ALA A 341 5.85 -8.27 17.87
C ALA A 341 5.52 -7.85 16.43
N MET A 342 4.26 -7.95 16.06
CA MET A 342 3.77 -7.63 14.71
C MET A 342 2.39 -6.97 14.79
N LEU A 343 2.16 -5.92 14.00
CA LEU A 343 0.82 -5.42 13.73
C LEU A 343 0.18 -6.23 12.60
N GLY A 344 -1.14 -6.37 12.63
CA GLY A 344 -1.89 -6.97 11.53
C GLY A 344 -3.39 -6.69 11.63
N ARG A 345 -4.16 -7.15 10.63
CA ARG A 345 -5.61 -7.01 10.60
C ARG A 345 -6.27 -8.38 10.45
N LEU A 346 -6.74 -8.96 11.54
CA LEU A 346 -7.12 -10.37 11.59
C LEU A 346 -8.59 -10.65 11.26
N ASP A 347 -9.45 -9.65 11.38
CA ASP A 347 -10.89 -9.76 11.11
C ASP A 347 -11.32 -8.95 9.87
N GLY A 348 -10.36 -8.39 9.15
CA GLY A 348 -10.60 -7.50 8.02
C GLY A 348 -10.99 -6.06 8.38
N ILE A 349 -11.12 -5.72 9.67
CA ILE A 349 -11.65 -4.43 10.13
C ILE A 349 -10.69 -3.72 11.11
N ASN A 350 -10.24 -4.41 12.16
CA ASN A 350 -9.53 -3.83 13.31
C ASN A 350 -8.01 -4.04 13.22
N ASN A 351 -7.24 -3.19 13.90
CA ASN A 351 -5.80 -3.43 14.07
C ASN A 351 -5.54 -4.28 15.31
N TYR A 352 -4.64 -5.24 15.16
CA TYR A 352 -4.20 -6.17 16.19
C TYR A 352 -2.69 -6.04 16.43
N VAL A 353 -2.26 -6.33 17.64
CA VAL A 353 -0.87 -6.67 17.97
C VAL A 353 -0.79 -8.16 18.25
N LEU A 354 0.20 -8.81 17.62
CA LEU A 354 0.54 -10.21 17.82
C LEU A 354 1.93 -10.31 18.43
N PHE A 355 2.17 -11.35 19.22
CA PHE A 355 3.47 -11.66 19.80
C PHE A 355 3.86 -13.10 19.47
N SER A 356 5.16 -13.32 19.27
CA SER A 356 5.71 -14.65 19.03
C SER A 356 7.14 -14.79 19.55
N ASP A 357 7.52 -16.03 19.89
CA ASP A 357 8.90 -16.39 20.22
C ASP A 357 9.75 -16.60 18.95
N THR A 358 9.10 -16.80 17.80
CA THR A 358 9.75 -16.96 16.48
C THR A 358 9.25 -15.91 15.49
N LEU A 359 9.94 -15.74 14.36
CA LEU A 359 9.47 -14.89 13.27
C LEU A 359 8.46 -15.60 12.35
N ASP A 360 8.31 -16.91 12.52
CA ASP A 360 7.59 -17.79 11.59
C ASP A 360 6.13 -18.01 11.99
N ASP A 361 5.84 -18.09 13.28
CA ASP A 361 4.59 -18.61 13.80
C ASP A 361 3.79 -17.53 14.55
N TRP A 362 2.58 -17.23 14.06
CA TRP A 362 1.73 -16.13 14.54
C TRP A 362 0.28 -16.59 14.73
N ASP A 363 -0.06 -17.06 15.94
CA ASP A 363 -1.33 -17.74 16.20
C ASP A 363 -2.40 -16.89 16.87
N GLU A 364 -2.03 -15.89 17.68
CA GLU A 364 -2.96 -15.09 18.48
C GLU A 364 -2.63 -13.60 18.39
N GLY A 365 -3.65 -12.76 18.52
CA GLY A 365 -3.52 -11.31 18.49
C GLY A 365 -4.57 -10.62 19.34
N GLN A 366 -4.22 -9.46 19.87
CA GLN A 366 -5.11 -8.61 20.65
C GLN A 366 -5.48 -7.37 19.83
N ILE A 367 -6.77 -7.01 19.82
CA ILE A 367 -7.24 -5.75 19.20
C ILE A 367 -6.61 -4.57 19.95
N VAL A 368 -6.01 -3.65 19.21
CA VAL A 368 -5.41 -2.40 19.73
C VAL A 368 -6.10 -1.15 19.22
N GLN A 369 -6.79 -1.23 18.08
CA GLN A 369 -7.54 -0.11 17.53
C GLN A 369 -8.80 -0.65 16.83
N THR A 370 -9.90 0.08 16.99
CA THR A 370 -11.14 -0.13 16.26
C THR A 370 -11.57 1.18 15.59
N PRO A 371 -12.31 1.14 14.46
CA PRO A 371 -12.82 2.36 13.84
C PRO A 371 -13.69 3.17 14.79
N VAL A 372 -13.37 4.45 14.98
CA VAL A 372 -14.17 5.37 15.82
C VAL A 372 -14.58 6.65 15.12
N TYR A 373 -14.03 6.91 13.93
CA TYR A 373 -14.38 8.08 13.12
C TYR A 373 -15.08 7.69 11.80
N PRO A 374 -15.98 8.54 11.25
CA PRO A 374 -16.71 8.24 10.02
C PRO A 374 -15.84 7.90 8.80
N TRP A 375 -14.61 8.42 8.75
CA TRP A 375 -13.64 8.13 7.69
C TRP A 375 -12.92 6.78 7.87
N GLU A 376 -13.21 6.04 8.93
CA GLU A 376 -12.65 4.71 9.26
C GLU A 376 -13.70 3.59 9.29
N PHE A 377 -15.00 3.90 9.36
CA PHE A 377 -16.06 2.95 9.74
C PHE A 377 -16.16 1.68 8.89
N GLN A 378 -15.65 1.67 7.65
CA GLN A 378 -15.62 0.43 6.87
C GLN A 378 -14.54 -0.53 7.36
N GLN A 379 -13.32 -0.02 7.60
CA GLN A 379 -12.17 -0.76 8.10
C GLN A 379 -11.00 0.21 8.35
N ILE A 380 -10.11 -0.20 9.24
CA ILE A 380 -8.77 0.37 9.40
C ILE A 380 -7.71 -0.66 9.05
N GLY A 381 -6.46 -0.23 8.98
CA GLY A 381 -5.32 -1.13 8.88
C GLY A 381 -4.03 -0.37 9.14
N ASN A 382 -3.00 -1.04 9.65
CA ASN A 382 -1.67 -0.46 9.68
C ASN A 382 -1.11 -0.36 8.26
N SER A 383 -0.39 0.71 7.98
CA SER A 383 0.22 0.96 6.68
C SER A 383 1.55 0.24 6.60
N GLY A 384 2.49 0.54 7.50
CA GLY A 384 3.80 -0.11 7.58
C GLY A 384 4.18 -0.47 9.01
N SER A 385 5.48 -0.69 9.22
CA SER A 385 6.01 -0.99 10.54
C SER A 385 5.96 0.20 11.51
N PRO A 386 5.71 -0.05 12.81
CA PRO A 386 5.80 0.98 13.84
C PRO A 386 7.18 1.63 13.90
N ILE A 387 7.21 2.94 14.17
CA ILE A 387 8.43 3.72 14.36
C ILE A 387 8.60 4.00 15.85
N GLU A 388 9.74 3.61 16.42
CA GLU A 388 10.04 3.86 17.84
C GLU A 388 10.35 5.33 18.07
N THR A 389 9.69 5.95 19.04
CA THR A 389 9.91 7.35 19.43
C THR A 389 9.93 7.48 20.94
N GLU A 390 10.31 8.65 21.47
CA GLU A 390 10.27 8.91 22.91
C GLU A 390 8.84 8.93 23.48
N HIS A 391 7.84 9.24 22.64
CA HIS A 391 6.44 9.27 23.03
C HIS A 391 5.74 7.91 22.96
N GLY A 392 6.33 6.92 22.27
CA GLY A 392 5.69 5.63 22.01
C GLY A 392 6.03 5.10 20.61
N TRP A 393 5.29 4.08 20.20
CA TRP A 393 5.33 3.57 18.83
C TRP A 393 4.40 4.39 17.94
N LEU A 394 4.97 5.25 17.09
CA LEU A 394 4.21 5.95 16.07
C LEU A 394 3.86 4.97 14.96
N VAL A 395 2.57 4.80 14.68
CA VAL A 395 2.08 3.88 13.65
C VAL A 395 1.28 4.66 12.64
N ILE A 396 1.73 4.66 11.38
CA ILE A 396 0.92 5.16 10.26
C ILE A 396 -0.13 4.11 9.92
N THR A 397 -1.38 4.55 9.86
CA THR A 397 -2.54 3.71 9.57
C THR A 397 -3.25 4.20 8.32
N HIS A 398 -4.14 3.38 7.77
CA HIS A 398 -5.14 3.79 6.81
C HIS A 398 -6.54 3.56 7.38
N GLY A 399 -7.47 4.43 7.00
CA GLY A 399 -8.90 4.31 7.26
C GLY A 399 -9.70 4.31 5.96
N VAL A 400 -10.78 3.55 5.93
CA VAL A 400 -11.68 3.46 4.78
C VAL A 400 -13.05 4.01 5.18
N GLY A 401 -13.43 5.11 4.53
CA GLY A 401 -14.67 5.82 4.79
C GLY A 401 -15.72 5.65 3.70
N VAL A 402 -16.64 6.62 3.65
CA VAL A 402 -17.69 6.70 2.62
C VAL A 402 -17.12 6.59 1.21
N MET A 403 -17.86 5.92 0.33
CA MET A 403 -17.45 5.66 -1.07
C MET A 403 -16.11 4.93 -1.20
N ARG A 404 -15.73 4.10 -0.20
CA ARG A 404 -14.43 3.42 -0.13
C ARG A 404 -13.25 4.39 -0.26
N ARG A 405 -13.37 5.60 0.28
CA ARG A 405 -12.26 6.57 0.28
C ARG A 405 -11.19 6.12 1.28
N TYR A 406 -9.99 5.83 0.80
CA TYR A 406 -8.84 5.50 1.64
C TYR A 406 -8.10 6.77 2.03
N CYS A 407 -7.78 6.89 3.31
CA CYS A 407 -7.08 8.02 3.90
C CYS A 407 -5.94 7.49 4.78
N LEU A 408 -4.85 8.24 4.92
CA LEU A 408 -3.76 7.90 5.85
C LEU A 408 -3.91 8.68 7.15
N SER A 409 -3.72 8.02 8.28
CA SER A 409 -3.76 8.60 9.62
C SER A 409 -2.60 8.07 10.47
N ALA A 410 -2.60 8.39 11.76
CA ALA A 410 -1.63 7.88 12.71
C ALA A 410 -2.23 7.61 14.09
N ILE A 411 -1.65 6.62 14.75
CA ILE A 411 -1.87 6.31 16.16
C ILE A 411 -0.54 6.23 16.90
N LEU A 412 -0.62 6.24 18.22
CA LEU A 412 0.50 6.04 19.11
C LEU A 412 0.20 4.92 20.09
N LEU A 413 1.06 3.91 20.13
CA LEU A 413 0.99 2.81 21.09
C LEU A 413 2.06 2.98 22.18
N ASP A 414 1.78 2.50 23.40
CA ASP A 414 2.74 2.57 24.49
C ASP A 414 4.04 1.82 24.15
N ARG A 415 5.19 2.43 24.46
CA ARG A 415 6.52 1.94 24.06
C ARG A 415 6.86 0.57 24.66
N ASN A 416 6.41 0.29 25.88
CA ASN A 416 6.72 -0.92 26.64
C ASN A 416 5.62 -1.97 26.53
N ASP A 417 4.38 -1.51 26.35
CA ASP A 417 3.21 -2.35 26.14
C ASP A 417 2.42 -1.89 24.89
N PRO A 418 2.81 -2.35 23.68
CA PRO A 418 2.18 -1.91 22.44
C PRO A 418 0.71 -2.34 22.32
N THR A 419 0.18 -3.13 23.26
CA THR A 419 -1.25 -3.45 23.30
C THR A 419 -2.10 -2.27 23.77
N ARG A 420 -1.47 -1.21 24.30
CA ARG A 420 -2.14 0.00 24.80
C ARG A 420 -2.05 1.13 23.78
N LEU A 421 -3.20 1.49 23.22
CA LEU A 421 -3.38 2.72 22.45
C LEU A 421 -3.32 3.94 23.39
N ILE A 422 -2.38 4.86 23.13
CA ILE A 422 -2.17 6.06 23.95
C ILE A 422 -2.44 7.37 23.20
N GLY A 423 -2.67 7.31 21.88
CA GLY A 423 -3.12 8.43 21.08
C GLY A 423 -3.62 8.01 19.70
N HIS A 424 -4.53 8.78 19.11
CA HIS A 424 -5.15 8.51 17.82
C HIS A 424 -5.55 9.85 17.20
N LEU A 425 -5.09 10.12 15.96
CA LEU A 425 -5.56 11.29 15.23
C LEU A 425 -7.04 11.20 14.90
N SER A 426 -7.78 12.23 15.27
CA SER A 426 -9.20 12.41 14.93
C SER A 426 -9.43 12.86 13.49
N GLU A 427 -8.45 13.54 12.89
CA GLU A 427 -8.40 13.86 11.48
C GLU A 427 -7.23 13.13 10.79
N PRO A 428 -7.43 12.54 9.60
CA PRO A 428 -6.38 11.94 8.80
C PRO A 428 -5.28 12.92 8.42
N LEU A 429 -4.07 12.38 8.33
CA LEU A 429 -2.89 13.03 7.79
C LEU A 429 -3.08 13.35 6.30
N LEU A 430 -3.46 12.36 5.50
CA LEU A 430 -3.66 12.53 4.06
C LEU A 430 -5.01 11.99 3.59
N TYR A 431 -5.60 12.75 2.68
CA TYR A 431 -6.77 12.40 1.88
C TYR A 431 -6.43 12.58 0.40
N PRO A 432 -7.04 11.82 -0.52
CA PRO A 432 -6.94 12.10 -1.94
C PRO A 432 -7.51 13.49 -2.22
N HIS A 433 -6.69 14.37 -2.82
CA HIS A 433 -7.17 15.62 -3.38
C HIS A 433 -8.09 15.37 -4.60
N PRO A 434 -8.94 16.33 -5.01
CA PRO A 434 -9.80 16.17 -6.18
C PRO A 434 -9.09 15.70 -7.46
N ASP A 435 -7.83 16.12 -7.67
CA ASP A 435 -6.97 15.70 -8.78
C ASP A 435 -6.29 14.33 -8.55
N GLU A 436 -6.29 13.82 -7.31
CA GLU A 436 -5.79 12.51 -6.88
C GLU A 436 -6.91 11.45 -6.76
N MET A 437 -8.17 11.81 -7.04
CA MET A 437 -9.31 10.88 -6.91
C MET A 437 -9.43 9.88 -8.06
N ASN A 438 -8.69 10.07 -9.16
CA ASN A 438 -8.69 9.18 -10.33
C ASN A 438 -7.50 8.21 -10.30
N GLY A 439 -7.71 6.99 -10.80
CA GLY A 439 -6.64 5.99 -10.95
C GLY A 439 -7.20 4.59 -11.19
N TYR A 440 -6.31 3.60 -11.22
CA TYR A 440 -6.65 2.18 -11.22
C TYR A 440 -7.66 1.83 -10.11
N MET A 441 -7.45 2.35 -8.89
CA MET A 441 -8.43 2.35 -7.80
C MET A 441 -8.75 3.78 -7.36
N PRO A 442 -9.89 4.36 -7.78
CA PRO A 442 -10.28 5.73 -7.43
C PRO A 442 -10.39 5.97 -5.92
N ASN A 443 -10.21 7.23 -5.49
CA ASN A 443 -10.32 7.68 -4.09
C ASN A 443 -9.33 7.03 -3.10
N VAL A 444 -8.16 6.60 -3.57
CA VAL A 444 -7.16 5.92 -2.73
C VAL A 444 -5.91 6.75 -2.53
N VAL A 445 -5.56 7.00 -1.26
CA VAL A 445 -4.17 7.19 -0.83
C VAL A 445 -3.75 6.07 0.11
N TYR A 446 -2.57 5.50 -0.10
CA TYR A 446 -2.12 4.32 0.64
C TYR A 446 -0.60 4.33 0.85
N SER A 447 -0.11 3.67 1.90
CA SER A 447 1.33 3.56 2.15
C SER A 447 1.65 2.22 2.79
N CYS A 448 2.90 1.77 2.62
CA CYS A 448 3.45 0.56 3.25
C CYS A 448 4.64 0.86 4.17
N GLY A 449 4.92 2.14 4.47
CA GLY A 449 6.01 2.51 5.37
C GLY A 449 6.23 4.01 5.46
N ALA A 450 6.89 4.42 6.53
CA ALA A 450 7.37 5.78 6.72
C ALA A 450 8.69 5.73 7.49
N VAL A 451 9.48 6.79 7.41
CA VAL A 451 10.71 6.94 8.19
C VAL A 451 10.76 8.32 8.82
N ILE A 452 11.38 8.41 9.99
CA ILE A 452 11.69 9.69 10.62
C ILE A 452 13.08 10.14 10.18
N HIS A 453 13.17 11.39 9.72
CA HIS A 453 14.42 12.08 9.51
C HIS A 453 14.41 13.38 10.31
N ARG A 454 15.17 13.41 11.41
CA ARG A 454 15.20 14.54 12.36
C ARG A 454 13.80 14.79 12.94
N ASP A 455 13.27 16.00 12.79
CA ASP A 455 11.95 16.45 13.24
C ASP A 455 10.85 16.24 12.19
N GLN A 456 11.11 15.51 11.11
CA GLN A 456 10.15 15.27 10.03
C GLN A 456 9.85 13.80 9.81
N LEU A 457 8.59 13.50 9.52
CA LEU A 457 8.15 12.24 8.95
C LEU A 457 8.25 12.31 7.42
N ILE A 458 8.99 11.37 6.82
CA ILE A 458 8.99 11.13 5.37
C ILE A 458 8.02 9.98 5.09
N LEU A 459 6.93 10.29 4.42
CA LEU A 459 5.82 9.38 4.15
C LEU A 459 5.64 9.21 2.63
N PRO A 460 6.20 8.17 2.02
CA PRO A 460 5.82 7.82 0.65
C PRO A 460 4.38 7.27 0.64
N PHE A 461 3.62 7.61 -0.39
CA PHE A 461 2.24 7.17 -0.53
C PHE A 461 1.83 6.98 -2.00
N SER A 462 0.93 6.05 -2.25
CA SER A 462 0.27 5.80 -3.53
C SER A 462 -0.86 6.79 -3.75
N VAL A 463 -1.13 7.09 -5.01
CA VAL A 463 -2.34 7.78 -5.46
C VAL A 463 -3.07 6.90 -6.47
N GLY A 464 -4.32 6.59 -6.16
CA GLY A 464 -5.24 5.89 -7.04
C GLY A 464 -4.77 4.50 -7.50
N ASP A 465 -3.92 3.82 -6.73
CA ASP A 465 -3.18 2.59 -7.13
C ASP A 465 -2.54 2.68 -8.52
N THR A 466 -2.04 3.86 -8.89
CA THR A 466 -1.47 4.12 -10.22
C THR A 466 -0.02 4.55 -10.15
N TYR A 467 0.26 5.54 -9.31
CA TYR A 467 1.62 6.06 -9.11
C TYR A 467 1.85 6.32 -7.61
N SER A 468 3.10 6.56 -7.23
CA SER A 468 3.46 6.96 -5.86
C SER A 468 4.08 8.34 -5.82
N SER A 469 4.00 9.00 -4.67
CA SER A 469 4.65 10.26 -4.35
C SER A 469 5.18 10.23 -2.91
N ILE A 470 5.71 11.36 -2.44
CA ILE A 470 6.23 11.51 -1.08
C ILE A 470 5.62 12.75 -0.44
N ALA A 471 5.17 12.60 0.80
CA ALA A 471 4.76 13.68 1.69
C ALA A 471 5.75 13.82 2.85
N ILE A 472 5.89 15.05 3.34
CA ILE A 472 6.73 15.41 4.48
C ILE A 472 5.84 16.09 5.51
N ALA A 473 5.97 15.70 6.78
CA ALA A 473 5.14 16.22 7.86
C ALA A 473 5.97 16.46 9.14
N PRO A 474 5.84 17.64 9.79
CA PRO A 474 6.52 17.91 11.07
C PRO A 474 6.03 16.99 12.18
N LEU A 475 6.97 16.35 12.90
CA LEU A 475 6.66 15.43 13.99
C LEU A 475 6.02 16.13 15.18
N ASP A 476 6.49 17.31 15.55
CA ASP A 476 5.94 18.07 16.68
C ASP A 476 4.44 18.33 16.50
N GLU A 477 4.02 18.67 15.28
CA GLU A 477 2.62 18.90 14.94
C GLU A 477 1.80 17.60 14.97
N ILE A 478 2.37 16.48 14.50
CA ILE A 478 1.74 15.16 14.58
C ILE A 478 1.54 14.78 16.06
N PHE A 479 2.58 14.86 16.88
CA PHE A 479 2.51 14.49 18.30
C PHE A 479 1.59 15.42 19.09
N HIS A 480 1.64 16.72 18.83
CA HIS A 480 0.75 17.68 19.45
C HIS A 480 -0.73 17.27 19.27
N ARG A 481 -1.11 16.89 18.04
CA ARG A 481 -2.48 16.47 17.70
C ARG A 481 -2.85 15.07 18.18
N ILE A 482 -1.91 14.13 18.18
CA ILE A 482 -2.14 12.77 18.64
C ILE A 482 -2.33 12.73 20.17
N LEU A 483 -1.53 13.52 20.90
CA LEU A 483 -1.48 13.51 22.36
C LEU A 483 -2.41 14.54 23.00
N SER A 484 -2.86 15.55 22.27
CA SER A 484 -3.92 16.43 22.75
C SER A 484 -5.13 15.56 23.09
N LYS A 485 -5.46 15.46 24.39
CA LYS A 485 -6.64 14.74 24.94
C LYS A 485 -7.98 15.32 24.47
N ASP A 486 -7.90 16.19 23.48
CA ASP A 486 -8.89 17.14 23.10
C ASP A 486 -8.80 17.34 21.60
N THR A 487 -9.62 16.60 20.88
CA THR A 487 -10.30 17.21 19.73
C THR A 487 -11.59 17.92 20.17
N SER A 488 -11.72 18.19 21.49
CA SER A 488 -12.88 18.83 22.11
C SER A 488 -12.55 19.96 23.11
N GLN A 489 -11.29 20.31 23.38
CA GLN A 489 -10.96 21.39 24.33
C GLN A 489 -9.49 21.89 24.21
N LYS A 490 -9.34 23.22 24.16
CA LYS A 490 -8.08 23.96 24.37
C LYS A 490 -7.01 23.89 23.27
N ILE A 491 -7.18 24.81 22.32
CA ILE A 491 -6.14 25.83 22.12
C ILE A 491 -6.56 27.04 22.97
N ILE A 492 -5.89 27.26 24.10
CA ILE A 492 -5.79 28.59 24.73
C ILE A 492 -4.35 28.74 25.22
N SER A 493 -3.52 29.40 24.43
CA SER A 493 -2.50 30.28 25.00
C SER A 493 -3.18 31.60 25.31
N LYS A 494 -3.13 31.99 26.59
CA LYS A 494 -3.68 33.23 27.13
C LYS A 494 -3.02 34.44 26.50
N GLU A 495 -3.76 35.17 25.69
CA GLU A 495 -3.91 36.63 25.77
C GLU A 495 -5.41 36.92 25.71
N GLU A 496 -5.88 37.85 26.53
CA GLU A 496 -7.30 38.17 26.68
C GLU A 496 -7.85 38.82 25.39
N GLU A 497 -8.49 38.03 24.53
CA GLU A 497 -9.36 38.53 23.46
C GLU A 497 -10.76 37.91 23.57
N GLU A 498 -11.78 38.73 23.32
CA GLU A 498 -13.20 38.43 23.46
C GLU A 498 -13.59 37.11 22.76
N LYS A 499 -14.29 36.21 23.46
CA LYS A 499 -14.84 34.97 22.87
C LYS A 499 -15.66 35.29 21.61
N THR A 500 -15.20 34.83 20.46
CA THR A 500 -15.92 34.84 19.18
C THR A 500 -16.40 33.42 18.85
N GLY A 501 -17.71 33.25 18.58
CA GLY A 501 -18.38 31.94 18.48
C GLY A 501 -18.02 31.07 17.26
N ARG A 502 -18.55 29.84 17.23
CA ARG A 502 -18.37 28.83 16.19
C ARG A 502 -19.57 28.75 15.26
N ILE A 503 -19.36 29.00 13.96
CA ILE A 503 -20.40 29.15 12.94
C ILE A 503 -20.31 28.02 11.91
N LEU A 504 -21.44 27.38 11.62
CA LEU A 504 -21.59 26.48 10.48
C LEU A 504 -22.11 27.26 9.27
N LEU A 505 -21.26 27.46 8.25
CA LEU A 505 -21.61 28.06 6.98
C LEU A 505 -22.09 26.98 6.00
N VAL A 506 -23.35 27.04 5.58
CA VAL A 506 -23.97 26.12 4.61
C VAL A 506 -24.23 26.86 3.30
N GLU A 507 -23.44 26.57 2.28
CA GLU A 507 -23.41 27.32 1.02
C GLU A 507 -22.89 26.40 -0.08
N ASP A 508 -23.53 26.33 -1.25
CA ASP A 508 -23.12 25.45 -2.35
C ASP A 508 -22.13 26.13 -3.32
N ASP A 509 -22.13 27.46 -3.39
CA ASP A 509 -21.18 28.20 -4.22
C ASP A 509 -19.80 28.40 -3.56
N LEU A 510 -18.75 27.86 -4.19
CA LEU A 510 -17.38 27.89 -3.68
C LEU A 510 -16.79 29.30 -3.51
N ILE A 511 -17.25 30.27 -4.32
CA ILE A 511 -16.75 31.65 -4.24
C ILE A 511 -17.37 32.32 -3.02
N GLN A 512 -18.68 32.18 -2.83
CA GLN A 512 -19.40 32.71 -1.68
C GLN A 512 -18.94 32.08 -0.37
N GLN A 513 -18.69 30.77 -0.35
CA GLN A 513 -18.05 30.08 0.78
C GLN A 513 -16.75 30.78 1.20
N LYS A 514 -15.86 31.05 0.24
CA LYS A 514 -14.57 31.70 0.51
C LYS A 514 -14.75 33.13 1.02
N ILE A 515 -15.64 33.91 0.42
CA ILE A 515 -15.90 35.31 0.82
C ILE A 515 -16.44 35.37 2.24
N VAL A 516 -17.52 34.64 2.52
CA VAL A 516 -18.19 34.66 3.82
C VAL A 516 -17.28 34.07 4.91
N ALA A 517 -16.63 32.93 4.65
CA ALA A 517 -15.69 32.34 5.60
C ALA A 517 -14.49 33.26 5.86
N SER A 518 -13.97 33.98 4.85
CA SER A 518 -12.90 34.96 5.05
C SER A 518 -13.35 36.13 5.92
N ILE A 519 -14.57 36.65 5.71
CA ILE A 519 -15.13 37.70 6.56
C ILE A 519 -15.22 37.21 8.00
N LEU A 520 -15.84 36.06 8.24
CA LEU A 520 -16.04 35.53 9.58
C LEU A 520 -14.72 35.21 10.31
N ARG A 521 -13.80 34.49 9.65
CA ARG A 521 -12.49 34.14 10.24
C ARG A 521 -11.63 35.37 10.54
N SER A 522 -11.66 36.39 9.69
CA SER A 522 -10.94 37.66 9.93
C SER A 522 -11.49 38.49 11.09
N ASN A 523 -12.65 38.10 11.66
CA ASN A 523 -13.27 38.74 12.82
C ASN A 523 -13.42 37.72 13.98
N GLY A 524 -12.53 36.72 14.04
CA GLY A 524 -12.37 35.82 15.19
C GLY A 524 -13.28 34.59 15.21
N TYR A 525 -14.29 34.49 14.34
CA TYR A 525 -15.19 33.34 14.36
C TYR A 525 -14.51 32.06 13.84
N GLU A 526 -14.77 30.94 14.50
CA GLU A 526 -14.45 29.62 13.96
C GLU A 526 -15.51 29.24 12.92
N VAL A 527 -15.10 28.84 11.72
CA VAL A 527 -16.04 28.60 10.60
C VAL A 527 -15.83 27.22 9.99
N GLU A 528 -16.84 26.37 10.11
CA GLU A 528 -16.97 25.15 9.35
C GLU A 528 -17.86 25.35 8.13
N ILE A 529 -17.49 24.74 7.01
CA ILE A 529 -18.22 24.89 5.74
C ILE A 529 -18.92 23.57 5.40
N ALA A 530 -20.18 23.64 5.03
CA ALA A 530 -20.99 22.58 4.45
C ALA A 530 -21.46 23.00 3.04
N ALA A 531 -21.36 22.09 2.07
CA ALA A 531 -21.71 22.37 0.67
C ALA A 531 -23.22 22.25 0.38
N ASP A 532 -23.96 21.58 1.25
CA ASP A 532 -25.41 21.46 1.22
C ASP A 532 -25.93 21.12 2.63
N GLY A 533 -27.24 21.01 2.78
CA GLY A 533 -27.83 20.70 4.06
C GLY A 533 -27.57 19.27 4.57
N ILE A 534 -27.22 18.29 3.71
CA ILE A 534 -26.83 16.94 4.17
C ILE A 534 -25.46 16.99 4.85
N VAL A 535 -24.49 17.68 4.23
CA VAL A 535 -23.16 17.90 4.83
C VAL A 535 -23.30 18.69 6.13
N ALA A 536 -24.25 19.64 6.20
CA ALA A 536 -24.53 20.38 7.42
C ALA A 536 -24.99 19.46 8.56
N LEU A 537 -25.91 18.51 8.30
CA LEU A 537 -26.38 17.55 9.30
C LEU A 537 -25.26 16.64 9.83
N ILE A 538 -24.35 16.18 8.97
CA ILE A 538 -23.18 15.38 9.37
C ILE A 538 -22.24 16.19 10.28
N LYS A 539 -22.08 17.49 10.00
CA LYS A 539 -21.26 18.38 10.82
C LYS A 539 -21.91 18.66 12.17
N LEU A 540 -23.23 18.84 12.20
CA LEU A 540 -23.99 19.02 13.43
C LEU A 540 -23.88 17.82 14.38
N SER A 541 -23.68 16.60 13.87
CA SER A 541 -23.42 15.43 14.73
C SER A 541 -22.00 15.38 15.30
N SER A 542 -21.09 16.21 14.81
CA SER A 542 -19.64 16.16 15.13
C SER A 542 -19.22 17.20 16.18
N GLY A 543 -20.10 18.13 16.58
CA GLY A 543 -19.85 19.09 17.68
C GLY A 543 -20.84 20.25 17.72
N PRO A 544 -20.88 21.05 18.81
CA PRO A 544 -21.81 22.16 18.95
C PRO A 544 -21.43 23.35 18.06
N PHE A 545 -22.43 24.05 17.52
CA PHE A 545 -22.30 25.34 16.83
C PHE A 545 -23.13 26.38 17.55
N ASP A 546 -22.61 27.61 17.63
CA ASP A 546 -23.32 28.74 18.22
C ASP A 546 -24.33 29.33 17.22
N MET A 547 -24.13 29.09 15.92
CA MET A 547 -24.97 29.61 14.86
C MET A 547 -24.81 28.84 13.54
N ILE A 548 -25.89 28.78 12.76
CA ILE A 548 -25.87 28.31 11.37
C ILE A 548 -26.12 29.50 10.45
N LEU A 549 -25.23 29.69 9.49
CA LEU A 549 -25.37 30.66 8.42
C LEU A 549 -25.62 29.88 7.12
N SER A 550 -26.83 29.93 6.58
CA SER A 550 -27.24 29.04 5.47
C SER A 550 -27.70 29.83 4.26
N ASP A 551 -27.40 29.36 3.04
CA ASP A 551 -28.25 29.71 1.89
C ASP A 551 -29.61 29.02 2.04
N ILE A 552 -30.64 29.63 1.46
CA ILE A 552 -31.97 29.07 1.30
C ILE A 552 -31.96 28.08 0.13
N ASN A 553 -31.41 28.48 -1.02
CA ASN A 553 -31.52 27.71 -2.26
C ASN A 553 -30.24 26.92 -2.51
N MET A 554 -30.23 25.64 -2.14
CA MET A 554 -29.10 24.74 -2.36
C MET A 554 -29.58 23.43 -3.00
N PRO A 555 -28.74 22.72 -3.77
CA PRO A 555 -29.08 21.41 -4.31
C PRO A 555 -29.26 20.36 -3.21
N ASN A 556 -30.01 19.29 -3.52
CA ASN A 556 -30.26 18.11 -2.69
C ASN A 556 -31.10 18.35 -1.43
N PHE A 557 -30.57 19.12 -0.48
CA PHE A 557 -31.21 19.41 0.81
C PHE A 557 -31.03 20.90 1.13
N ASP A 558 -32.10 21.65 0.91
CA ASP A 558 -32.08 23.11 0.92
C ASP A 558 -32.10 23.68 2.35
N GLY A 559 -31.94 25.00 2.46
CA GLY A 559 -31.86 25.68 3.75
C GLY A 559 -33.16 25.61 4.56
N LEU A 560 -34.32 25.58 3.90
CA LEU A 560 -35.62 25.48 4.57
C LEU A 560 -35.84 24.07 5.11
N GLN A 561 -35.47 23.05 4.34
CA GLN A 561 -35.48 21.65 4.76
C GLN A 561 -34.53 21.43 5.95
N LEU A 562 -33.35 22.04 5.93
CA LEU A 562 -32.42 22.05 7.06
C LEU A 562 -33.05 22.66 8.31
N LEU A 563 -33.64 23.85 8.20
CA LEU A 563 -34.31 24.51 9.33
C LEU A 563 -35.48 23.68 9.88
N GLU A 564 -36.28 23.07 9.00
CA GLU A 564 -37.36 22.18 9.42
C GLU A 564 -36.84 20.95 10.17
N TYR A 565 -35.76 20.33 9.70
CA TYR A 565 -35.11 19.20 10.37
C TYR A 565 -34.63 19.59 11.78
N LEU A 566 -33.95 20.75 11.92
CA LEU A 566 -33.47 21.25 13.21
C LEU A 566 -34.64 21.41 14.19
N ARG A 567 -35.76 21.98 13.73
CA ARG A 567 -36.98 22.17 14.53
C ARG A 567 -37.60 20.83 14.95
N GLN A 568 -37.77 19.88 14.03
CA GLN A 568 -38.37 18.58 14.31
C GLN A 568 -37.54 17.76 15.32
N ASN A 569 -36.22 17.93 15.30
CA ASN A 569 -35.28 17.23 16.20
C ASN A 569 -34.91 18.05 17.45
N LYS A 570 -35.56 19.19 17.70
CA LYS A 570 -35.32 20.06 18.87
C LYS A 570 -33.87 20.53 19.00
N ILE A 571 -33.22 20.84 17.88
CA ILE A 571 -31.88 21.44 17.85
C ILE A 571 -32.04 22.97 17.91
N GLU A 572 -31.58 23.61 18.99
CA GLU A 572 -31.86 25.02 19.31
C GLU A 572 -30.83 26.03 18.76
N ILE A 573 -30.06 25.64 17.74
CA ILE A 573 -29.01 26.50 17.17
C ILE A 573 -29.67 27.59 16.30
N PRO A 574 -29.35 28.88 16.51
CA PRO A 574 -29.93 29.95 15.72
C PRO A 574 -29.49 29.89 14.26
N VAL A 575 -30.45 30.04 13.34
CA VAL A 575 -30.20 30.06 11.88
C VAL A 575 -30.37 31.47 11.34
N LEU A 576 -29.38 31.95 10.60
CA LEU A 576 -29.44 33.17 9.78
C LEU A 576 -29.32 32.78 8.31
N PHE A 577 -30.30 33.19 7.50
CA PHE A 577 -30.25 32.94 6.07
C PHE A 577 -29.47 34.04 5.32
N LEU A 578 -28.69 33.63 4.32
CA LEU A 578 -28.13 34.49 3.29
C LEU A 578 -28.84 34.15 1.99
N THR A 579 -29.57 35.10 1.38
CA THR A 579 -30.41 34.80 0.21
C THR A 579 -30.20 35.77 -0.93
N SER A 580 -30.38 35.28 -2.16
CA SER A 580 -30.45 36.12 -3.37
C SER A 580 -31.88 36.55 -3.70
N VAL A 581 -32.88 36.08 -2.95
CA VAL A 581 -34.30 36.45 -3.10
C VAL A 581 -34.57 37.77 -2.37
N LYS A 582 -35.49 38.60 -2.88
CA LYS A 582 -35.84 39.86 -2.19
C LYS A 582 -36.37 39.60 -0.77
N LEU A 583 -35.87 40.34 0.22
CA LEU A 583 -36.27 40.19 1.63
C LEU A 583 -37.78 40.30 1.82
N GLU A 584 -38.46 41.21 1.12
CA GLU A 584 -39.92 41.41 1.23
C GLU A 584 -40.73 40.14 0.91
N GLU A 585 -40.18 39.27 0.06
CA GLU A 585 -40.85 38.04 -0.41
C GLU A 585 -40.61 36.86 0.55
N ILE A 586 -39.45 36.82 1.21
CA ILE A 586 -38.99 35.62 1.93
C ILE A 586 -38.95 35.78 3.45
N GLU A 587 -38.81 37.01 3.97
CA GLU A 587 -38.60 37.28 5.40
C GLU A 587 -39.73 36.75 6.28
N LYS A 588 -40.99 36.93 5.84
CA LYS A 588 -42.16 36.40 6.57
C LYS A 588 -42.14 34.88 6.62
N THR A 589 -41.75 34.23 5.53
CA THR A 589 -41.67 32.77 5.41
C THR A 589 -40.58 32.23 6.31
N VAL A 590 -39.33 32.68 6.20
CA VAL A 590 -38.23 32.13 7.02
C VAL A 590 -38.41 32.35 8.52
N LYS A 591 -39.03 33.47 8.93
CA LYS A 591 -39.38 33.71 10.34
C LYS A 591 -40.46 32.75 10.85
N GLN A 592 -41.44 32.37 10.02
CA GLN A 592 -42.44 31.34 10.38
C GLN A 592 -41.79 29.96 10.56
N TYR A 593 -40.71 29.67 9.84
CA TYR A 593 -39.97 28.40 9.96
C TYR A 593 -38.98 28.39 11.14
N GLY A 594 -38.77 29.53 11.83
CA GLY A 594 -37.94 29.62 13.03
C GLY A 594 -36.54 30.17 12.81
N ALA A 595 -36.24 30.76 11.64
CA ALA A 595 -34.97 31.47 11.44
C ALA A 595 -34.93 32.73 12.31
N ARG A 596 -33.73 33.07 12.82
CA ARG A 596 -33.53 34.27 13.65
C ARG A 596 -33.56 35.54 12.83
N ASP A 597 -32.93 35.53 11.65
CA ASP A 597 -32.93 36.67 10.72
C ASP A 597 -32.60 36.20 9.29
N VAL A 598 -32.67 37.11 8.32
CA VAL A 598 -32.29 36.86 6.92
C VAL A 598 -31.62 38.10 6.31
N LEU A 599 -30.56 37.89 5.53
CA LEU A 599 -29.81 38.94 4.84
C LEU A 599 -29.75 38.68 3.34
N ASN A 600 -29.81 39.76 2.56
CA ASN A 600 -29.61 39.68 1.12
C ASN A 600 -28.13 39.53 0.75
N LYS A 601 -27.89 38.76 -0.30
CA LYS A 601 -26.65 38.71 -1.07
C LYS A 601 -26.66 39.84 -2.11
N PRO A 602 -25.52 40.51 -2.40
CA PRO A 602 -24.19 40.28 -1.83
C PRO A 602 -24.08 40.75 -0.38
N VAL A 603 -23.36 39.97 0.42
CA VAL A 603 -23.33 40.16 1.87
C VAL A 603 -22.51 41.39 2.25
N ASN A 604 -23.15 42.38 2.88
CA ASN A 604 -22.46 43.54 3.45
C ASN A 604 -21.73 43.11 4.74
N ARG A 605 -20.41 43.30 4.78
CA ARG A 605 -19.55 42.88 5.91
C ARG A 605 -19.99 43.45 7.26
N GLU A 606 -20.21 44.76 7.34
CA GLU A 606 -20.58 45.42 8.61
C GLU A 606 -21.94 44.93 9.11
N LEU A 607 -22.91 44.82 8.20
CA LEU A 607 -24.25 44.34 8.52
C LEU A 607 -24.24 42.87 8.96
N LEU A 608 -23.51 41.99 8.27
CA LEU A 608 -23.36 40.58 8.62
C LEU A 608 -22.83 40.42 10.04
N LEU A 609 -21.69 41.07 10.33
CA LEU A 609 -21.05 40.99 11.65
C LEU A 609 -21.91 41.63 12.75
N LYS A 610 -22.69 42.66 12.43
CA LYS A 610 -23.68 43.23 13.36
C LYS A 610 -24.76 42.20 13.71
N ARG A 611 -25.38 41.56 12.70
CA ARG A 611 -26.44 40.56 12.92
C ARG A 611 -25.95 39.34 13.67
N ILE A 612 -24.77 38.84 13.34
CA ILE A 612 -24.17 37.69 14.04
C ILE A 612 -23.95 38.03 15.53
N ARG A 613 -23.43 39.22 15.84
CA ARG A 613 -23.27 39.67 17.23
C ARG A 613 -24.61 39.84 17.96
N GLU A 614 -25.66 40.29 17.29
CA GLU A 614 -27.01 40.38 17.89
C GLU A 614 -27.64 39.01 18.18
N ILE A 615 -27.17 37.93 17.52
CA ILE A 615 -27.74 36.58 17.62
C ILE A 615 -26.96 35.67 18.59
N ILE A 616 -25.62 35.81 18.64
CA ILE A 616 -24.73 34.95 19.45
C ILE A 616 -24.61 35.44 20.91
N VAL A 617 -25.01 36.68 21.21
CA VAL A 617 -25.11 37.25 22.58
C VAL A 617 -26.43 36.84 23.22
#